data_AF-A0A449IG11-F1
#
_entry.id   AF-A0A449IG11-F1
#
_cell.length_a   1.000
_cell.length_b   1.000
_cell.length_c   1.000
_cell.angle_alpha   90.00
_cell.angle_beta   90.00
_cell.angle_gamma   90.00
#
_symmetry.space_group_name_H-M   'P 1'
#
loop_
_entity.id
_entity.type
_entity.pdbx_description
1 polymer ?
#
loop_
_entity_poly.entity_id
_entity_poly.type
_entity_poly.pdbx_seq_one_letter_code
_entity_poly.pdbx_strand_id
1 'polypeptide(L)'
;MSFVSGWSGQAAALTNLTGLKPTYGRVSRWGMIAYASSLDQAGPLARTAEDCAILLQGMAGFDPQDSTSIDEPVPDFSTRTELHAPLEPRYRVAIDHDLGDALRGVFDAAVGRFARVTGTGRDHVFVAVRSPR
;
A
#
# COMPACT_ATOMS: atom_id res chain seq x y z
N MET A 1 12.15 -8.45 11.30
CA MET A 1 11.03 -8.26 12.24
C MET A 1 9.75 -8.56 11.47
N SER A 2 8.91 -9.48 11.95
CA SER A 2 7.62 -9.78 11.30
C SER A 2 6.58 -8.70 11.60
N PHE A 3 5.72 -8.40 10.63
CA PHE A 3 4.59 -7.50 10.80
C PHE A 3 3.29 -8.21 10.40
N VAL A 4 2.38 -8.36 11.37
CA VAL A 4 1.01 -8.84 11.14
C VAL A 4 0.09 -7.65 10.82
N SER A 5 -0.97 -7.90 10.06
CA SER A 5 -1.94 -6.95 9.50
C SER A 5 -2.11 -5.66 10.32
N GLY A 6 -1.75 -4.52 9.70
CA GLY A 6 -1.97 -3.16 10.21
C GLY A 6 -0.75 -2.49 10.84
N TRP A 7 0.24 -3.24 11.35
CA TRP A 7 1.32 -2.66 12.15
C TRP A 7 2.18 -1.62 11.42
N SER A 8 2.71 -1.94 10.24
CA SER A 8 3.58 -1.01 9.50
C SER A 8 2.82 0.25 9.03
N GLY A 9 1.56 0.10 8.62
CA GLY A 9 0.72 1.23 8.22
C GLY A 9 0.33 2.14 9.39
N GLN A 10 -0.02 1.54 10.54
CA GLN A 10 -0.37 2.29 11.74
C GLN A 10 0.85 3.01 12.33
N ALA A 11 2.01 2.34 12.40
CA ALA A 11 3.26 2.96 12.86
C ALA A 11 3.65 4.16 11.99
N ALA A 12 3.51 4.03 10.67
CA ALA A 12 3.76 5.11 9.72
C ALA A 12 2.80 6.30 9.95
N ALA A 13 1.50 6.04 10.10
CA ALA A 13 0.50 7.08 10.33
C ALA A 13 0.74 7.86 11.64
N LEU A 14 1.22 7.19 12.69
CA LEU A 14 1.50 7.81 13.99
C LEU A 14 2.80 8.62 14.02
N THR A 15 3.72 8.38 13.09
CA THR A 15 5.07 9.00 13.07
C THR A 15 5.34 9.87 11.85
N ASN A 16 4.31 10.16 11.05
CA ASN A 16 4.41 10.92 9.79
C ASN A 16 5.46 10.33 8.82
N LEU A 17 5.45 9.01 8.70
CA LEU A 17 6.26 8.27 7.75
C LEU A 17 5.37 7.65 6.67
N THR A 18 6.02 7.19 5.60
CA THR A 18 5.40 6.36 4.57
C THR A 18 5.68 4.90 4.89
N GLY A 19 4.64 4.10 5.05
CA GLY A 19 4.74 2.65 5.27
C GLY A 19 4.00 1.89 4.19
N LEU A 20 4.67 0.92 3.58
CA LEU A 20 4.08 0.08 2.53
C LEU A 20 4.16 -1.38 2.95
N LYS A 21 3.01 -2.05 2.98
CA LYS A 21 2.91 -3.50 3.15
C LYS A 21 2.62 -4.13 1.78
N PRO A 22 3.53 -4.92 1.20
CA PRO A 22 3.31 -5.49 -0.12
C PRO A 22 2.25 -6.61 -0.08
N THR A 23 1.92 -7.12 -1.27
CA THR A 23 1.14 -8.35 -1.45
C THR A 23 1.81 -9.52 -0.72
N TYR A 24 1.00 -10.38 -0.09
CA TYR A 24 1.50 -11.58 0.59
C TYR A 24 2.35 -12.43 -0.36
N GLY A 25 3.51 -12.90 0.09
CA GLY A 25 4.43 -13.69 -0.73
C GLY A 25 5.28 -12.90 -1.73
N ARG A 26 5.15 -11.56 -1.82
CA ARG A 26 6.01 -10.71 -2.68
C ARG A 26 7.44 -10.55 -2.13
N VAL A 27 7.57 -10.60 -0.81
CA VAL A 27 8.84 -10.55 -0.07
C VAL A 27 8.91 -11.84 0.74
N SER A 28 10.03 -12.55 0.62
CA SER A 28 10.27 -13.79 1.36
C SER A 28 10.19 -13.58 2.87
N ARG A 29 9.65 -14.58 3.57
CA ARG A 29 9.58 -14.66 5.02
C ARG A 29 10.68 -15.56 5.58
N TRP A 30 11.54 -16.12 4.74
CA TRP A 30 12.66 -16.94 5.22
C TRP A 30 13.57 -16.12 6.14
N GLY A 31 13.90 -16.67 7.32
CA GLY A 31 14.64 -15.97 8.38
C GLY A 31 13.83 -14.97 9.21
N MET A 32 12.54 -14.78 8.91
CA MET A 32 11.64 -13.97 9.73
C MET A 32 11.09 -14.80 10.90
N ILE A 33 11.11 -14.24 12.12
CA ILE A 33 10.43 -14.83 13.27
C ILE A 33 8.92 -14.73 13.02
N ALA A 34 8.27 -15.87 12.78
CA ALA A 34 6.84 -15.92 12.52
C ALA A 34 6.02 -15.49 13.75
N TYR A 35 4.98 -14.71 13.51
CA TYR A 35 3.96 -14.39 14.52
C TYR A 35 2.61 -14.94 14.09
N ALA A 36 2.14 -14.59 12.89
CA ALA A 36 1.02 -15.25 12.24
C ALA A 36 1.36 -15.49 10.77
N SER A 37 1.88 -16.68 10.45
CA SER A 37 2.51 -16.99 9.17
C SER A 37 1.70 -16.65 7.92
N SER A 38 0.36 -16.71 7.99
CA SER A 38 -0.54 -16.37 6.88
C SER A 38 -0.80 -14.86 6.71
N LEU A 39 -0.35 -14.04 7.64
CA LEU A 39 -0.52 -12.57 7.67
C LEU A 39 0.81 -11.82 7.73
N ASP A 40 1.89 -12.51 8.10
CA ASP A 40 3.23 -11.98 8.21
C ASP A 40 3.73 -11.50 6.84
N GLN A 41 4.04 -10.20 6.73
CA GLN A 41 4.67 -9.65 5.54
C GLN A 41 5.65 -8.54 5.92
N ALA A 42 6.91 -8.64 5.47
CA ALA A 42 7.84 -7.53 5.56
C ALA A 42 7.51 -6.46 4.52
N GLY A 43 7.71 -5.20 4.90
CA GLY A 43 7.53 -4.06 4.01
C GLY A 43 8.34 -2.85 4.48
N PRO A 44 8.67 -1.92 3.58
CA PRO A 44 9.51 -0.77 3.90
C PRO A 44 8.77 0.31 4.68
N LEU A 45 9.54 1.02 5.51
CA LEU A 45 9.16 2.25 6.21
C LEU A 45 10.21 3.32 5.88
N ALA A 46 9.79 4.44 5.29
CA ALA A 46 10.68 5.52 4.90
C ALA A 46 9.98 6.88 4.97
N ARG A 47 10.72 7.96 4.69
CA ARG A 47 10.17 9.32 4.70
C ARG A 47 9.29 9.61 3.47
N THR A 48 9.57 8.96 2.35
CA THR A 48 8.88 9.21 1.08
C THR A 48 8.41 7.91 0.43
N ALA A 49 7.42 8.02 -0.46
CA ALA A 49 6.95 6.88 -1.24
C ALA A 49 8.03 6.35 -2.20
N GLU A 50 8.88 7.24 -2.74
CA GLU A 50 10.00 6.87 -3.60
C GLU A 50 11.04 6.03 -2.84
N ASP A 51 11.43 6.44 -1.63
CA ASP A 51 12.37 5.66 -0.81
C ASP A 51 11.79 4.27 -0.49
N CYS A 52 10.49 4.18 -0.18
CA CYS A 52 9.82 2.89 0.01
C CYS A 52 9.84 2.04 -1.26
N ALA A 53 9.66 2.64 -2.44
CA ALA A 53 9.67 1.92 -3.70
C ALA A 53 11.06 1.34 -4.03
N ILE A 54 12.13 2.12 -3.80
CA ILE A 54 13.52 1.66 -3.96
C ILE A 54 13.84 0.51 -3.00
N LEU A 55 13.43 0.63 -1.72
CA LEU A 55 13.62 -0.44 -0.74
C LEU A 55 12.84 -1.70 -1.13
N LEU A 56 11.58 -1.54 -1.57
CA LEU A 56 10.77 -2.68 -2.00
C LEU A 56 11.38 -3.37 -3.22
N GLN A 57 11.94 -2.62 -4.18
CA GLN A 57 12.61 -3.18 -5.36
C GLN A 57 13.72 -4.16 -4.98
N GLY A 58 14.52 -3.84 -3.95
CA GLY A 58 15.60 -4.70 -3.48
C GLY A 58 15.13 -5.86 -2.58
N MET A 59 13.97 -5.72 -1.92
CA MET A 59 13.42 -6.73 -1.01
C MET A 59 12.53 -7.77 -1.70
N ALA A 60 11.88 -7.39 -2.80
CA ALA A 60 10.92 -8.23 -3.50
C ALA A 60 11.63 -9.26 -4.39
N GLY A 61 11.05 -10.46 -4.47
CA GLY A 61 11.59 -11.54 -5.29
C GLY A 61 11.12 -12.90 -4.83
N PHE A 62 11.18 -13.87 -5.74
CA PHE A 62 10.94 -15.26 -5.41
C PHE A 62 12.09 -15.83 -4.59
N ASP A 63 11.77 -16.54 -3.52
CA ASP A 63 12.73 -17.28 -2.70
C ASP A 63 12.33 -18.75 -2.62
N PRO A 64 13.14 -19.69 -3.14
CA PRO A 64 12.85 -21.12 -3.07
C PRO A 64 12.87 -21.68 -1.64
N GLN A 65 13.41 -20.95 -0.66
CA GLN A 65 13.43 -21.37 0.74
C GLN A 65 12.12 -21.02 1.48
N ASP A 66 11.24 -20.22 0.88
CA ASP A 66 9.93 -19.88 1.41
C ASP A 66 8.83 -20.44 0.50
N SER A 67 8.13 -21.46 0.98
CA SER A 67 7.02 -22.11 0.26
C SER A 67 5.81 -21.21 -0.01
N THR A 68 5.75 -20.03 0.61
CA THR A 68 4.70 -19.03 0.39
C THR A 68 5.13 -17.89 -0.52
N SER A 69 6.40 -17.89 -0.96
CA SER A 69 6.90 -16.92 -1.92
C SER A 69 6.23 -17.12 -3.27
N ILE A 70 5.79 -16.04 -3.88
CA ILE A 70 5.16 -16.09 -5.21
C ILE A 70 6.25 -16.00 -6.27
N ASP A 71 6.24 -16.96 -7.20
CA ASP A 71 7.10 -16.95 -8.39
C ASP A 71 6.48 -16.09 -9.49
N GLU A 72 6.52 -14.78 -9.27
CA GLU A 72 6.10 -13.77 -10.24
C GLU A 72 7.23 -12.76 -10.46
N PRO A 73 7.42 -12.29 -11.71
CA PRO A 73 8.32 -11.18 -11.99
C PRO A 73 8.06 -10.01 -11.04
N VAL A 74 9.14 -9.45 -10.49
CA VAL A 74 9.06 -8.23 -9.68
C VAL A 74 8.88 -7.05 -10.63
N PRO A 75 7.75 -6.31 -10.54
CA PRO A 75 7.60 -5.07 -11.29
C PRO A 75 8.73 -4.09 -10.93
N ASP A 76 9.12 -3.23 -11.86
CA ASP A 76 10.03 -2.13 -11.51
C ASP A 76 9.26 -1.08 -10.72
N PHE A 77 9.44 -1.06 -9.41
CA PHE A 77 8.87 -0.07 -8.51
C PHE A 77 9.72 1.21 -8.45
N SER A 78 11.00 1.11 -8.81
CA SER A 78 12.01 2.13 -8.55
C SER A 78 12.11 3.20 -9.62
N THR A 79 11.40 3.03 -10.74
CA THR A 79 11.45 3.96 -11.87
C THR A 79 10.87 5.31 -11.46
N ARG A 80 11.76 6.25 -11.14
CA ARG A 80 11.42 7.62 -10.72
C ARG A 80 10.50 8.34 -11.70
N THR A 81 10.65 8.07 -13.00
CA THR A 81 9.79 8.64 -14.05
C THR A 81 8.34 8.18 -13.92
N GLU A 82 8.09 6.91 -13.58
CA GLU A 82 6.74 6.39 -13.39
C GLU A 82 6.13 6.88 -12.07
N LEU A 83 6.93 6.98 -11.01
CA LEU A 83 6.51 7.53 -9.71
C LEU A 83 6.08 9.00 -9.77
N HIS A 84 6.67 9.77 -10.67
CA HIS A 84 6.33 11.18 -10.88
C HIS A 84 5.53 11.43 -12.15
N ALA A 85 5.11 10.37 -12.86
CA ALA A 85 4.26 10.51 -14.02
C ALA A 85 2.92 11.15 -13.59
N PRO A 86 2.34 12.03 -14.43
CA PRO A 86 1.00 12.51 -14.19
C PRO A 86 0.03 11.33 -14.03
N LEU A 87 -0.81 11.39 -13.01
CA LEU A 87 -1.82 10.36 -12.81
C LEU A 87 -2.88 10.48 -13.92
N GLU A 88 -2.99 9.44 -14.74
CA GLU A 88 -4.06 9.32 -15.72
C GLU A 88 -5.46 9.46 -15.06
N PRO A 89 -6.45 10.09 -15.72
CA PRO A 89 -7.76 10.38 -15.12
C PRO A 89 -8.67 9.13 -14.97
N ARG A 90 -8.10 7.93 -14.79
CA ARG A 90 -8.82 6.65 -14.73
C ARG A 90 -8.91 6.05 -13.34
N TYR A 91 -8.18 6.56 -12.35
CA TYR A 91 -8.14 5.99 -11.01
C TYR A 91 -9.48 6.10 -10.30
N ARG A 92 -9.96 4.99 -9.74
CA ARG A 92 -11.16 4.97 -8.91
C ARG A 92 -10.78 4.81 -7.45
N VAL A 93 -11.21 5.74 -6.62
CA VAL A 93 -10.97 5.71 -5.16
C VAL A 93 -12.25 5.29 -4.46
N ALA A 94 -12.18 4.25 -3.63
CA ALA A 94 -13.28 3.79 -2.81
C ALA A 94 -13.05 4.08 -1.33
N ILE A 95 -14.10 4.57 -0.67
CA ILE A 95 -14.13 4.82 0.78
C ILE A 95 -15.19 3.91 1.38
N ASP A 96 -14.82 3.15 2.41
CA ASP A 96 -15.73 2.28 3.13
C ASP A 96 -16.79 3.10 3.88
N HIS A 97 -18.03 2.59 3.89
CA HIS A 97 -19.15 3.19 4.60
C HIS A 97 -19.03 3.10 6.14
N ASP A 98 -18.27 2.13 6.66
CA ASP A 98 -18.05 1.92 8.10
C ASP A 98 -16.94 2.81 8.66
N LEU A 99 -16.35 3.68 7.82
CA LEU A 99 -15.37 4.67 8.27
C LEU A 99 -16.07 5.70 9.17
N GLY A 100 -15.70 5.71 10.45
CA GLY A 100 -16.27 6.63 11.43
C GLY A 100 -16.11 8.11 11.05
N ASP A 101 -17.09 8.91 11.46
CA ASP A 101 -17.23 10.33 11.09
C ASP A 101 -15.97 11.18 11.35
N ALA A 102 -15.25 10.87 12.43
CA ALA A 102 -14.02 11.56 12.81
C ALA A 102 -12.91 11.45 11.74
N LEU A 103 -12.81 10.32 11.05
CA LEU A 103 -11.85 10.12 9.97
C LEU A 103 -12.42 10.53 8.62
N ARG A 104 -13.75 10.49 8.46
CA ARG A 104 -14.42 10.75 7.19
C ARG A 104 -14.05 12.11 6.61
N GLY A 105 -14.07 13.17 7.43
CA GLY A 105 -13.68 14.51 6.99
C GLY A 105 -12.24 14.62 6.49
N VAL A 106 -11.30 13.88 7.10
CA VAL A 106 -9.89 13.84 6.68
C VAL A 106 -9.74 13.15 5.33
N PHE A 107 -10.41 12.02 5.14
CA PHE A 107 -10.40 11.29 3.88
C PHE A 107 -11.08 12.09 2.76
N ASP A 108 -12.22 12.73 3.02
CA ASP A 108 -12.91 13.58 2.05
C ASP A 108 -12.02 14.76 1.61
N ALA A 109 -11.31 15.39 2.54
CA ALA A 109 -10.35 16.45 2.23
C ALA A 109 -9.17 15.95 1.39
N ALA A 110 -8.62 14.77 1.73
CA ALA A 110 -7.53 14.14 0.99
C ALA A 110 -7.96 13.78 -0.44
N VAL A 111 -9.13 13.17 -0.62
CA VAL A 111 -9.70 12.84 -1.94
C VAL A 111 -10.02 14.11 -2.73
N GLY A 112 -10.55 15.15 -2.11
CA GLY A 112 -10.76 16.44 -2.75
C GLY A 112 -9.47 17.13 -3.20
N ARG A 113 -8.36 16.93 -2.48
CA ARG A 113 -7.03 17.37 -2.92
C ARG A 113 -6.51 16.51 -4.07
N PHE A 114 -6.66 15.19 -3.99
CA PHE A 114 -6.27 14.26 -5.04
C PHE A 114 -6.95 14.61 -6.37
N ALA A 115 -8.28 14.69 -6.38
CA ALA A 115 -9.07 15.04 -7.56
C ALA A 115 -8.64 16.36 -8.23
N ARG A 116 -8.23 17.37 -7.44
CA ARG A 116 -7.73 18.66 -7.95
C ARG A 116 -6.36 18.53 -8.63
N VAL A 117 -5.46 17.74 -8.04
CA VAL A 117 -4.09 17.56 -8.57
C VAL A 117 -4.10 16.71 -9.83
N THR A 118 -4.99 15.73 -9.90
CA THR A 118 -5.07 14.77 -11.01
C THR A 118 -6.04 15.19 -12.12
N GLY A 119 -6.72 16.32 -11.96
CA GLY A 119 -7.76 16.77 -12.90
C GLY A 119 -8.94 15.80 -13.03
N THR A 120 -9.06 14.84 -12.10
CA THR A 120 -10.07 13.79 -12.16
C THR A 120 -11.38 14.35 -11.59
N GLY A 121 -12.44 14.37 -12.40
CA GLY A 121 -13.78 14.77 -11.94
C GLY A 121 -14.30 13.86 -10.82
N ARG A 122 -15.34 14.31 -10.09
CA ARG A 122 -15.97 13.55 -9.00
C ARG A 122 -16.51 12.17 -9.42
N ASP A 123 -16.69 11.93 -10.73
CA ASP A 123 -17.22 10.67 -11.31
C ASP A 123 -16.28 9.46 -11.13
N HIS A 124 -15.08 9.66 -10.59
CA HIS A 124 -14.10 8.62 -10.34
C HIS A 124 -13.94 8.27 -8.84
N VAL A 125 -14.76 8.84 -7.95
CA VAL A 125 -14.77 8.48 -6.52
C VAL A 125 -15.99 7.61 -6.24
N PHE A 126 -15.82 6.30 -6.23
CA PHE A 126 -16.92 5.38 -5.92
C PHE A 126 -16.99 5.13 -4.42
N VAL A 127 -17.90 5.82 -3.75
CA VAL A 127 -18.31 5.47 -2.40
C VAL A 127 -19.21 4.21 -2.48
N ALA A 128 -18.92 3.24 -1.59
CA ALA A 128 -19.65 2.00 -1.31
C ALA A 128 -19.33 0.77 -2.20
N VAL A 129 -18.57 -0.17 -1.63
CA VAL A 129 -18.85 -1.60 -1.85
C VAL A 129 -19.76 -2.02 -0.69
N ARG A 130 -21.08 -1.97 -0.89
CA ARG A 130 -22.00 -2.63 0.03
C ARG A 130 -21.78 -4.13 -0.14
N SER A 131 -21.38 -4.82 0.92
CA SER A 131 -21.44 -6.28 0.96
C SER A 131 -22.90 -6.70 0.68
N PRO A 132 -23.18 -7.54 -0.35
CA PRO A 132 -24.48 -8.16 -0.47
C PRO A 132 -24.61 -9.12 0.71
N ARG A 133 -25.53 -8.81 1.63
CA ARG A 133 -25.98 -9.81 2.61
C ARG A 133 -26.76 -10.90 1.88
#